data_AF-A0A352BA90-F1
#
_entry.id   AF-A0A352BA90-F1
#
_cell.length_a   1.000
_cell.length_b   1.000
_cell.length_c   1.000
_cell.angle_alpha   90.00
_cell.angle_beta   90.00
_cell.angle_gamma   90.00
#
_symmetry.space_group_name_H-M   'P 1'
#
loop_
_entity.id
_entity.type
_entity.pdbx_description
1 polymer ?
#
loop_
_entity_poly.entity_id
_entity_poly.type
_entity_poly.pdbx_seq_one_letter_code
_entity_poly.pdbx_strand_id
1 'polypeptide(L)'
;EGSQYVLGLPESQWGMVHDLELNMFFDDGEGFIDLGLDNVYDWTEDGKLIAANDRTWLAINGHPVAYYHETTDESGDDYTITGRVPAFLNGTRVNLRLVFDNDHPYGYIAGAQTDYQEKATLTQAKTLTQLELGDELQFICDYYSYDGDYLDSYLLGDPVKVDRNMEISNVDVGNGSVKVTYRFTDIYNQEYWTPSLTF
;
A
#
# COMPACT_ATOMS: atom_id res chain seq x y z
N GLU A 1 -24.96 -4.26 -15.33
CA GLU A 1 -25.04 -3.38 -14.14
C GLU A 1 -24.42 -4.16 -13.00
N GLY A 2 -23.24 -3.71 -12.55
CA GLY A 2 -22.31 -4.51 -11.77
C GLY A 2 -22.84 -4.82 -10.38
N SER A 3 -22.77 -6.09 -9.98
CA SER A 3 -23.02 -6.50 -8.61
C SER A 3 -21.95 -5.88 -7.71
N GLN A 4 -22.36 -4.99 -6.80
CA GLN A 4 -21.51 -4.49 -5.74
C GLN A 4 -21.36 -5.58 -4.68
N TYR A 5 -20.12 -6.03 -4.44
CA TYR A 5 -19.84 -6.93 -3.33
C TYR A 5 -19.75 -6.12 -2.04
N VAL A 6 -20.49 -6.56 -1.03
CA VAL A 6 -20.50 -5.92 0.28
C VAL A 6 -20.23 -6.93 1.38
N LEU A 7 -19.53 -6.51 2.41
CA LEU A 7 -19.25 -7.28 3.60
C LEU A 7 -19.92 -6.64 4.81
N GLY A 8 -20.76 -7.43 5.49
CA GLY A 8 -21.41 -7.02 6.73
C GLY A 8 -20.90 -7.84 7.90
N LEU A 9 -20.51 -7.15 8.98
CA LEU A 9 -20.27 -7.74 10.30
C LEU A 9 -21.31 -7.22 11.30
N PRO A 10 -21.63 -7.98 12.36
CA PRO A 10 -22.34 -7.44 13.51
C PRO A 10 -21.57 -6.25 14.11
N GLU A 11 -22.29 -5.25 14.63
CA GLU A 11 -21.70 -4.06 15.28
C GLU A 11 -20.68 -4.43 16.38
N SER A 12 -20.96 -5.49 17.15
CA SER A 12 -20.05 -5.98 18.18
C SER A 12 -18.73 -6.54 17.63
N GLN A 13 -18.72 -7.00 16.37
CA GLN A 13 -17.49 -7.41 15.69
C GLN A 13 -16.78 -6.22 15.05
N TRP A 14 -17.53 -5.27 14.46
CA TRP A 14 -16.95 -4.02 13.98
C TRP A 14 -16.21 -3.27 15.08
N GLY A 15 -16.77 -3.22 16.30
CA GLY A 15 -16.10 -2.62 17.46
C GLY A 15 -14.82 -3.34 17.92
N MET A 16 -14.51 -4.52 17.38
CA MET A 16 -13.23 -5.21 17.63
C MET A 16 -12.20 -4.97 16.54
N VAL A 17 -12.57 -4.40 15.39
CA VAL A 17 -11.65 -4.08 14.29
C VAL A 17 -10.97 -2.75 14.61
N HIS A 18 -9.63 -2.75 14.68
CA HIS A 18 -8.85 -1.51 14.83
C HIS A 18 -8.17 -1.09 13.53
N ASP A 19 -7.95 -2.00 12.58
CA ASP A 19 -7.37 -1.68 11.28
C ASP A 19 -8.06 -2.48 10.17
N LEU A 20 -8.16 -1.86 8.99
CA LEU A 20 -8.77 -2.41 7.81
C LEU A 20 -7.97 -1.98 6.59
N GLU A 21 -7.42 -2.94 5.86
CA GLU A 21 -6.58 -2.66 4.70
C GLU A 21 -7.03 -3.51 3.51
N LEU A 22 -7.09 -2.89 2.34
CA LEU A 22 -7.20 -3.54 1.05
C LEU A 22 -5.82 -4.03 0.62
N ASN A 23 -5.71 -5.32 0.30
CA ASN A 23 -4.54 -5.88 -0.37
C ASN A 23 -4.87 -6.16 -1.83
N MET A 24 -4.03 -5.66 -2.74
CA MET A 24 -4.16 -5.90 -4.17
C MET A 24 -2.97 -6.68 -4.72
N PHE A 25 -3.27 -7.75 -5.44
CA PHE A 25 -2.32 -8.48 -6.26
C PHE A 25 -2.64 -8.27 -7.74
N PHE A 26 -1.62 -8.03 -8.56
CA PHE A 26 -1.73 -7.99 -10.01
C PHE A 26 -1.24 -9.32 -10.61
N ASP A 27 -2.05 -9.93 -11.46
CA ASP A 27 -1.71 -11.15 -12.18
C ASP A 27 -1.05 -10.79 -13.53
N ASP A 28 0.24 -11.10 -13.66
CA ASP A 28 1.02 -10.85 -14.88
C ASP A 28 1.02 -12.04 -15.86
N GLY A 29 0.31 -13.12 -15.53
CA GLY A 29 0.22 -14.36 -16.29
C GLY A 29 1.18 -15.46 -15.83
N GLU A 30 2.16 -15.15 -14.98
CA GLU A 30 3.11 -16.12 -14.40
C GLU A 30 2.94 -16.31 -12.89
N GLY A 31 2.26 -15.37 -12.23
CA GLY A 31 2.06 -15.34 -10.78
C GLY A 31 1.44 -14.02 -10.33
N PHE A 32 1.58 -13.70 -9.05
CA PHE A 32 1.00 -12.52 -8.44
C PHE A 32 2.07 -11.52 -7.99
N ILE A 33 2.02 -10.31 -8.54
CA ILE A 33 2.72 -9.14 -8.01
C ILE A 33 1.92 -8.59 -6.84
N ASP A 34 2.50 -8.53 -5.64
CA ASP A 34 1.91 -7.85 -4.49
C ASP A 34 2.11 -6.33 -4.63
N LEU A 35 0.99 -5.62 -4.80
CA LEU A 35 0.97 -4.16 -4.82
C LEU A 35 0.81 -3.58 -3.40
N GLY A 36 0.63 -4.43 -2.41
CA GLY A 36 0.69 -4.11 -1.00
C GLY A 36 -0.67 -3.85 -0.35
N LEU A 37 -0.66 -3.14 0.77
CA LEU A 37 -1.77 -2.94 1.70
C LEU A 37 -2.09 -1.45 1.82
N ASP A 38 -3.32 -1.05 1.54
CA ASP A 38 -3.75 0.33 1.61
C ASP A 38 -5.03 0.47 2.46
N ASN A 39 -5.18 1.56 3.19
CA ASN A 39 -6.31 1.82 4.08
C ASN A 39 -7.50 2.46 3.34
N VAL A 40 -7.72 2.07 2.08
CA VAL A 40 -8.81 2.58 1.22
C VAL A 40 -10.01 1.65 1.22
N TYR A 41 -11.16 2.18 1.62
CA TYR A 41 -12.42 1.45 1.66
C TYR A 41 -13.61 2.40 1.73
N ASP A 42 -14.75 1.94 1.20
CA ASP A 42 -16.01 2.67 1.22
C ASP A 42 -17.07 1.91 2.02
N TRP A 43 -18.08 2.65 2.47
CA TRP A 43 -19.19 2.10 3.24
C TRP A 43 -20.53 2.41 2.58
N THR A 44 -21.42 1.43 2.61
CA THR A 44 -22.85 1.64 2.34
C THR A 44 -23.50 2.47 3.45
N GLU A 45 -24.64 3.11 3.15
CA GLU A 45 -25.40 3.88 4.15
C GLU A 45 -25.82 3.05 5.38
N ASP A 46 -25.98 1.72 5.22
CA ASP A 46 -26.31 0.79 6.31
C ASP A 46 -25.08 0.17 6.99
N GLY A 47 -23.88 0.71 6.76
CA GLY A 47 -22.67 0.35 7.53
C GLY A 47 -22.01 -0.96 7.10
N LYS A 48 -22.21 -1.39 5.85
CA LYS A 48 -21.46 -2.51 5.24
C LYS A 48 -20.30 -2.00 4.41
N LEU A 49 -19.16 -2.67 4.52
CA LEU A 49 -17.97 -2.42 3.71
C LEU A 49 -18.27 -2.72 2.25
N ILE A 50 -17.95 -1.79 1.36
CA ILE A 50 -18.01 -1.95 -0.09
C ILE A 50 -16.65 -2.46 -0.54
N ALA A 51 -16.62 -3.62 -1.18
CA ALA A 51 -15.39 -4.15 -1.72
C ALA A 51 -14.95 -3.38 -2.97
N ALA A 52 -13.64 -3.17 -3.10
CA ALA A 52 -13.01 -2.64 -4.31
C ALA A 52 -13.47 -3.45 -5.54
N ASN A 53 -13.77 -2.72 -6.61
CA ASN A 53 -14.35 -3.28 -7.84
C ASN A 53 -13.67 -2.75 -9.12
N ASP A 54 -12.55 -2.05 -8.98
CA ASP A 54 -11.73 -1.56 -10.07
C ASP A 54 -10.25 -1.89 -9.85
N ARG A 55 -9.43 -1.60 -10.85
CA ARG A 55 -7.99 -1.93 -10.88
C ARG A 55 -7.16 -0.71 -10.53
N THR A 56 -7.70 0.19 -9.73
CA THR A 56 -7.05 1.44 -9.38
C THR A 56 -6.14 1.22 -8.17
N TRP A 57 -4.88 1.62 -8.27
CA TRP A 57 -3.91 1.50 -7.20
C TRP A 57 -2.97 2.69 -7.11
N LEU A 58 -2.31 2.81 -5.96
CA LEU A 58 -1.37 3.88 -5.66
C LEU A 58 -0.15 3.84 -6.58
N ALA A 59 0.23 5.03 -7.06
CA ALA A 59 1.32 5.25 -7.98
C ALA A 59 2.13 6.50 -7.63
N ILE A 60 3.41 6.47 -8.01
CA ILE A 60 4.31 7.64 -7.96
C ILE A 60 4.68 8.02 -9.39
N ASN A 61 4.37 9.26 -9.78
CA ASN A 61 4.53 9.77 -11.16
C ASN A 61 3.87 8.85 -12.20
N GLY A 62 2.69 8.31 -11.88
CA GLY A 62 1.93 7.43 -12.76
C GLY A 62 2.44 5.98 -12.86
N HIS A 63 3.51 5.62 -12.13
CA HIS A 63 3.96 4.24 -12.01
C HIS A 63 3.36 3.58 -10.78
N PRO A 64 2.56 2.50 -10.92
CA PRO A 64 2.08 1.72 -9.79
C PRO A 64 3.22 1.28 -8.87
N VAL A 65 3.00 1.33 -7.57
CA VAL A 65 4.01 0.96 -6.56
C VAL A 65 3.46 -0.04 -5.55
N ALA A 66 4.35 -0.85 -4.97
CA ALA A 66 4.00 -1.65 -3.81
C ALA A 66 3.90 -0.75 -2.57
N TYR A 67 2.68 -0.36 -2.19
CA TYR A 67 2.42 0.52 -1.06
C TYR A 67 1.95 -0.28 0.15
N TYR A 68 2.53 -0.02 1.31
CA TYR A 68 2.12 -0.64 2.57
C TYR A 68 1.81 0.47 3.57
N HIS A 69 0.54 0.59 3.94
CA HIS A 69 0.08 1.36 5.09
C HIS A 69 0.84 0.90 6.35
N GLU A 70 1.17 1.85 7.22
CA GLU A 70 1.88 1.57 8.48
C GLU A 70 1.13 2.13 9.69
N THR A 71 0.73 3.39 9.65
CA THR A 71 -0.02 4.02 10.74
C THR A 71 -1.05 4.98 10.21
N THR A 72 -2.17 5.05 10.92
CA THR A 72 -3.15 6.13 10.83
C THR A 72 -3.26 6.75 12.22
N ASP A 73 -2.79 7.99 12.36
CA ASP A 73 -2.86 8.77 13.58
C ASP A 73 -3.95 9.85 13.43
N GLU A 74 -5.04 9.73 14.18
CA GLU A 74 -6.18 10.67 14.14
C GLU A 74 -6.29 11.45 15.45
N SER A 75 -6.47 12.77 15.36
CA SER A 75 -6.68 13.66 16.50
C SER A 75 -7.72 14.73 16.19
N GLY A 76 -8.98 14.46 16.54
CA GLY A 76 -10.09 15.36 16.24
C GLY A 76 -10.36 15.38 14.74
N ASP A 77 -10.17 16.55 14.11
CA ASP A 77 -10.34 16.73 12.66
C ASP A 77 -9.02 16.54 11.89
N ASP A 78 -7.89 16.42 12.60
CA ASP A 78 -6.56 16.24 12.00
C ASP A 78 -6.23 14.75 11.89
N TYR A 79 -5.62 14.37 10.77
CA TYR A 79 -5.13 13.01 10.55
C TYR A 79 -3.72 13.01 9.95
N THR A 80 -3.01 11.92 10.17
CA THR A 80 -1.76 11.63 9.48
C THR A 80 -1.70 10.14 9.19
N ILE A 81 -1.65 9.79 7.91
CA ILE A 81 -1.44 8.43 7.44
C ILE A 81 0.00 8.32 6.98
N THR A 82 0.73 7.34 7.50
CA THR A 82 2.07 7.01 7.04
C THR A 82 2.09 5.64 6.41
N GLY A 83 2.81 5.53 5.30
CA GLY A 83 3.02 4.27 4.62
C GLY A 83 4.39 4.22 3.96
N ARG A 84 4.72 3.05 3.43
CA ARG A 84 6.01 2.78 2.82
C ARG A 84 5.92 2.22 1.42
N VAL A 85 6.92 2.56 0.61
CA VAL A 85 7.14 1.96 -0.71
C VAL A 85 8.56 1.40 -0.78
N PRO A 86 8.75 0.07 -0.89
CA PRO A 86 10.05 -0.53 -1.11
C PRO A 86 10.65 -0.07 -2.44
N ALA A 87 11.91 0.37 -2.42
CA ALA A 87 12.61 0.85 -3.60
C ALA A 87 14.13 0.73 -3.48
N PHE A 88 14.82 0.92 -4.59
CA PHE A 88 16.21 1.35 -4.61
C PHE A 88 16.27 2.85 -4.86
N LEU A 89 16.99 3.57 -4.00
CA LEU A 89 17.40 4.96 -4.20
C LEU A 89 18.87 4.96 -4.64
N ASN A 90 19.14 5.30 -5.90
CA ASN A 90 20.49 5.27 -6.49
C ASN A 90 21.21 3.91 -6.24
N GLY A 91 20.47 2.80 -6.34
CA GLY A 91 20.98 1.44 -6.10
C GLY A 91 21.08 1.01 -4.64
N THR A 92 20.71 1.86 -3.67
CA THR A 92 20.63 1.50 -2.25
C THR A 92 19.21 1.13 -1.87
N ARG A 93 18.99 -0.05 -1.26
CA ARG A 93 17.65 -0.50 -0.84
C ARG A 93 17.12 0.39 0.29
N VAL A 94 15.94 0.94 0.08
CA VAL A 94 15.25 1.85 0.99
C VAL A 94 13.77 1.51 1.03
N ASN A 95 13.10 2.03 2.05
CA ASN A 95 11.67 2.24 2.04
C ASN A 95 11.42 3.75 1.91
N LEU A 96 10.81 4.19 0.81
CA LEU A 96 10.28 5.55 0.72
C LEU A 96 9.16 5.70 1.75
N ARG A 97 9.10 6.84 2.43
CA ARG A 97 8.00 7.19 3.33
C ARG A 97 7.06 8.16 2.67
N LEU A 98 5.81 7.73 2.60
CA LEU A 98 4.69 8.51 2.10
C LEU A 98 3.89 8.98 3.31
N VAL A 99 3.48 10.24 3.27
CA VAL A 99 2.68 10.87 4.31
C VAL A 99 1.47 11.52 3.65
N PHE A 100 0.28 11.27 4.20
CA PHE A 100 -0.98 11.91 3.83
C PHE A 100 -1.53 12.61 5.07
N ASP A 101 -1.91 13.87 4.92
CA ASP A 101 -2.44 14.69 6.00
C ASP A 101 -3.47 15.68 5.43
N ASN A 102 -4.08 16.47 6.31
CA ASN A 102 -5.08 17.47 5.93
C ASN A 102 -4.58 18.49 4.89
N ASP A 103 -3.29 18.86 4.92
CA ASP A 103 -2.68 19.82 4.00
C ASP A 103 -2.26 19.15 2.67
N HIS A 104 -1.97 17.85 2.71
CA HIS A 104 -1.53 17.02 1.59
C HIS A 104 -2.43 15.77 1.47
N PRO A 105 -3.71 15.92 1.08
CA PRO A 105 -4.64 14.80 1.02
C PRO A 105 -4.28 13.77 -0.06
N TYR A 106 -3.51 14.17 -1.08
CA TYR A 106 -2.95 13.26 -2.09
C TYR A 106 -1.56 12.72 -1.71
N GLY A 107 -1.04 13.15 -0.57
CA GLY A 107 0.22 12.72 0.00
C GLY A 107 1.47 13.31 -0.65
N TYR A 108 2.60 13.06 -0.01
CA TYR A 108 3.93 13.42 -0.50
C TYR A 108 4.98 12.41 -0.02
N ILE A 109 6.14 12.39 -0.69
CA ILE A 109 7.29 11.58 -0.27
C ILE A 109 8.07 12.37 0.79
N ALA A 110 8.00 11.95 2.06
CA ALA A 110 8.69 12.60 3.18
C ALA A 110 10.20 12.31 3.22
N GLY A 111 10.64 11.24 2.54
CA GLY A 111 12.03 10.86 2.38
C GLY A 111 12.20 9.35 2.27
N ALA A 112 13.43 8.86 2.38
CA ALA A 112 13.78 7.47 2.25
C ALA A 112 14.45 6.95 3.53
N GLN A 113 14.01 5.80 4.03
CA GLN A 113 14.62 5.09 5.14
C GLN A 113 15.39 3.88 4.62
N THR A 114 16.70 3.80 4.90
CA THR A 114 17.51 2.64 4.51
C THR A 114 16.99 1.36 5.16
N ASP A 115 16.81 0.32 4.34
CA ASP A 115 16.39 -1.01 4.78
C ASP A 115 17.62 -1.82 5.23
N TYR A 116 18.08 -1.59 6.46
CA TYR A 116 19.14 -2.41 7.05
C TYR A 116 18.56 -3.75 7.51
N GLN A 117 18.67 -4.76 6.65
CA GLN A 117 18.33 -6.17 6.97
C GLN A 117 19.20 -6.78 8.09
N GLU A 118 20.18 -6.04 8.64
CA GLU A 118 21.05 -6.50 9.73
C GLU A 118 20.82 -5.73 11.04
N LYS A 119 20.28 -6.46 12.03
CA LYS A 119 20.48 -6.30 13.50
C LYS A 119 21.08 -4.96 13.94
N ALA A 120 20.31 -3.88 13.88
CA ALA A 120 20.67 -2.65 14.57
C ALA A 120 19.75 -2.45 15.78
N THR A 121 20.36 -2.54 16.96
CA THR A 121 19.85 -2.13 18.27
C THR A 121 18.94 -0.90 18.21
N LEU A 122 17.92 -0.91 19.08
CA LEU A 122 16.81 0.03 19.36
C LEU A 122 17.10 1.55 19.46
N THR A 123 18.10 2.07 18.74
CA THR A 123 18.56 3.45 18.86
C THR A 123 19.17 4.00 17.56
N GLN A 124 18.80 3.49 16.38
CA GLN A 124 19.00 4.29 15.16
C GLN A 124 17.80 5.21 15.01
N ALA A 125 18.06 6.51 15.15
CA ALA A 125 17.08 7.55 14.88
C ALA A 125 16.43 7.32 13.50
N LYS A 126 15.12 7.55 13.43
CA LYS A 126 14.28 7.54 12.21
C LYS A 126 14.70 8.64 11.23
N THR A 127 15.97 8.70 10.86
CA THR A 127 16.47 9.74 9.96
C THR A 127 16.09 9.34 8.55
N LEU A 128 15.19 10.13 7.96
CA LEU A 128 14.86 10.02 6.55
C LEU A 128 15.93 10.73 5.73
N THR A 129 16.49 10.03 4.76
CA THR A 129 17.29 10.62 3.70
C THR A 129 16.36 11.41 2.79
N GLN A 130 16.65 12.70 2.59
CA GLN A 130 15.90 13.52 1.64
C GLN A 130 16.25 13.13 0.21
N LEU A 131 15.26 13.13 -0.67
CA LEU A 131 15.46 12.89 -2.09
C LEU A 131 16.03 14.14 -2.76
N GLU A 132 17.00 13.97 -3.65
CA GLU A 132 17.60 15.03 -4.44
C GLU A 132 17.15 14.98 -5.90
N LEU A 133 17.09 16.14 -6.56
CA LEU A 133 16.71 16.21 -7.97
C LEU A 133 17.70 15.41 -8.83
N GLY A 134 17.18 14.49 -9.63
CA GLY A 134 17.96 13.59 -10.46
C GLY A 134 18.28 12.23 -9.82
N ASP A 135 17.94 12.03 -8.55
CA ASP A 135 18.00 10.71 -7.91
C ASP A 135 17.17 9.70 -8.71
N GLU A 136 17.65 8.46 -8.77
CA GLU A 136 16.95 7.35 -9.38
C GLU A 136 16.19 6.54 -8.33
N LEU A 137 14.90 6.38 -8.55
CA LEU A 137 14.02 5.49 -7.82
C LEU A 137 13.70 4.28 -8.69
N GLN A 138 13.97 3.08 -8.19
CA GLN A 138 13.48 1.85 -8.79
C GLN A 138 12.62 1.12 -7.77
N PHE A 139 11.32 1.01 -8.04
CA PHE A 139 10.39 0.37 -7.11
C PHE A 139 10.60 -1.13 -7.04
N ILE A 140 10.22 -1.72 -5.91
CA ILE A 140 10.33 -3.16 -5.63
C ILE A 140 8.95 -3.66 -5.20
N CYS A 141 8.61 -4.87 -5.62
CA CYS A 141 7.41 -5.59 -5.22
C CYS A 141 7.78 -7.02 -4.78
N ASP A 142 6.94 -7.62 -3.94
CA ASP A 142 7.02 -9.04 -3.65
C ASP A 142 6.20 -9.83 -4.68
N TYR A 143 6.62 -11.05 -4.97
CA TYR A 143 5.99 -11.89 -5.98
C TYR A 143 5.68 -13.28 -5.45
N TYR A 144 4.52 -13.79 -5.82
CA TYR A 144 3.94 -15.01 -5.28
C TYR A 144 3.52 -15.97 -6.39
N SER A 145 3.60 -17.26 -6.10
CA SER A 145 3.01 -18.29 -6.96
C SER A 145 1.48 -18.22 -6.91
N TYR A 146 0.81 -18.90 -7.85
CA TYR A 146 -0.66 -19.03 -7.82
C TYR A 146 -1.19 -19.76 -6.58
N ASP A 147 -0.35 -20.60 -5.96
CA ASP A 147 -0.66 -21.29 -4.70
C ASP A 147 -0.50 -20.36 -3.47
N GLY A 148 0.01 -19.13 -3.67
CA GLY A 148 0.21 -18.13 -2.62
C GLY A 148 1.55 -18.24 -1.90
N ASP A 149 2.50 -19.01 -2.44
CA ASP A 149 3.84 -19.11 -1.88
C ASP A 149 4.69 -17.91 -2.31
N TYR A 150 5.37 -17.27 -1.35
CA TYR A 150 6.36 -16.23 -1.64
C TYR A 150 7.50 -16.82 -2.48
N LEU A 151 7.85 -16.15 -3.57
CA LEU A 151 8.92 -16.54 -4.47
C LEU A 151 10.17 -15.67 -4.27
N ASP A 152 10.07 -14.37 -4.57
CA ASP A 152 11.15 -13.40 -4.37
C ASP A 152 10.61 -11.96 -4.45
N SER A 153 11.46 -10.97 -4.21
CA SER A 153 11.18 -9.56 -4.52
C SER A 153 11.77 -9.16 -5.88
N TYR A 154 11.01 -8.44 -6.70
CA TYR A 154 11.37 -8.05 -8.05
C TYR A 154 11.29 -6.53 -8.25
N LEU A 155 12.01 -6.03 -9.26
CA LEU A 155 11.90 -4.63 -9.68
C LEU A 155 10.54 -4.41 -10.33
N LEU A 156 9.80 -3.40 -9.85
CA LEU A 156 8.48 -3.04 -10.35
C LEU A 156 8.59 -1.85 -11.31
N GLY A 157 8.26 -2.07 -12.57
CA GLY A 157 8.26 -1.03 -13.61
C GLY A 157 9.65 -0.46 -13.94
N ASP A 158 9.65 0.62 -14.72
CA ASP A 158 10.86 1.34 -15.12
C ASP A 158 11.33 2.30 -14.00
N PRO A 159 12.65 2.61 -13.92
CA PRO A 159 13.15 3.60 -12.98
C PRO A 159 12.56 5.00 -13.20
N VAL A 160 12.29 5.70 -12.10
CA VAL A 160 11.80 7.09 -12.07
C VAL A 160 12.90 8.02 -11.62
N LYS A 161 13.04 9.17 -12.29
CA LYS A 161 13.91 10.25 -11.81
C LYS A 161 13.15 11.18 -10.89
N VAL A 162 13.74 11.50 -9.75
CA VAL A 162 13.21 12.51 -8.83
C VAL A 162 13.26 13.88 -9.50
N ASP A 163 12.12 14.53 -9.59
CA ASP A 163 12.00 15.92 -10.03
C ASP A 163 11.28 16.77 -8.97
N ARG A 164 10.93 18.01 -9.33
CA ARG A 164 10.32 18.97 -8.39
C ARG A 164 8.83 18.73 -8.14
N ASN A 165 8.17 17.94 -9.00
CA ASN A 165 6.73 17.76 -9.04
C ASN A 165 6.40 16.27 -8.93
N MET A 166 7.05 15.59 -7.98
CA MET A 166 6.70 14.21 -7.66
C MET A 166 5.23 14.16 -7.23
N GLU A 167 4.45 13.32 -7.90
CA GLU A 167 3.01 13.20 -7.71
C GLU A 167 2.66 11.80 -7.21
N ILE A 168 1.85 11.73 -6.16
CA ILE A 168 1.19 10.50 -5.71
C ILE A 168 -0.25 10.55 -6.20
N SER A 169 -0.70 9.48 -6.83
CA SER A 169 -2.04 9.39 -7.40
C SER A 169 -2.48 7.93 -7.48
N ASN A 170 -3.75 7.75 -7.81
CA ASN A 170 -4.35 6.44 -8.04
C ASN A 170 -4.53 6.24 -9.54
N VAL A 171 -4.00 5.13 -10.09
CA VAL A 171 -4.00 4.83 -11.54
C VAL A 171 -4.48 3.41 -11.81
N ASP A 172 -5.02 3.15 -13.00
CA ASP A 172 -5.32 1.79 -13.45
C ASP A 172 -4.00 1.01 -13.63
N VAL A 173 -3.89 -0.17 -12.99
CA VAL A 173 -2.66 -0.99 -12.99
C VAL A 173 -2.44 -1.79 -14.27
N GLY A 174 -3.26 -1.59 -15.30
CA GLY A 174 -3.12 -2.19 -16.62
C GLY A 174 -4.14 -3.30 -16.89
N ASN A 175 -3.89 -4.06 -17.95
CA ASN A 175 -4.89 -4.98 -18.52
C ASN A 175 -4.97 -6.37 -17.86
N GLY A 176 -4.06 -6.70 -16.95
CA GLY A 176 -4.11 -7.95 -16.19
C GLY A 176 -5.30 -8.00 -15.24
N SER A 177 -5.65 -9.21 -14.79
CA SER A 177 -6.62 -9.37 -13.71
C SER A 177 -5.99 -8.97 -12.39
N VAL A 178 -6.79 -8.39 -11.50
CA VAL A 178 -6.37 -8.14 -10.12
C VAL A 178 -7.07 -9.12 -9.20
N LYS A 179 -6.39 -9.49 -8.11
CA LYS A 179 -6.95 -10.23 -7.00
C LYS A 179 -6.91 -9.34 -5.77
N VAL A 180 -8.06 -9.03 -5.21
CA VAL A 180 -8.19 -8.16 -4.05
C VAL A 180 -8.74 -8.91 -2.85
N THR A 181 -8.26 -8.56 -1.66
CA THR A 181 -8.79 -9.08 -0.40
C THR A 181 -8.60 -8.04 0.70
N TYR A 182 -9.47 -8.04 1.71
CA TYR A 182 -9.32 -7.18 2.88
C TYR A 182 -8.68 -7.94 4.03
N ARG A 183 -7.74 -7.26 4.69
CA ARG A 183 -7.15 -7.63 5.97
C ARG A 183 -7.80 -6.83 7.08
N PHE A 184 -8.31 -7.52 8.09
CA PHE A 184 -8.85 -6.96 9.30
C PHE A 184 -7.88 -7.24 10.43
N THR A 185 -7.52 -6.22 11.20
CA THR A 185 -6.73 -6.40 12.42
C THR A 185 -7.60 -6.10 13.63
N ASP A 186 -7.75 -7.09 14.52
CA ASP A 186 -8.53 -6.92 15.75
C ASP A 186 -7.73 -6.22 16.86
N ILE A 187 -8.41 -5.73 17.92
CA ILE A 187 -7.79 -5.09 19.10
C ILE A 187 -6.70 -5.93 19.82
N TYR A 188 -6.51 -7.20 19.45
CA TYR A 188 -5.47 -8.09 19.95
C TYR A 188 -4.32 -8.27 18.95
N ASN A 189 -4.29 -7.51 17.86
CA ASN A 189 -3.37 -7.61 16.72
C ASN A 189 -3.47 -8.96 15.97
N GLN A 190 -4.64 -9.59 15.95
CA GLN A 190 -4.87 -10.76 15.09
C GLN A 190 -5.37 -10.31 13.72
N GLU A 191 -4.79 -10.90 12.68
CA GLU A 191 -5.12 -10.62 11.29
C GLU A 191 -6.13 -11.64 10.74
N TYR A 192 -7.16 -11.15 10.08
CA TYR A 192 -8.19 -11.95 9.42
C TYR A 192 -8.36 -11.50 7.98
N TRP A 193 -8.52 -12.46 7.07
CA TRP A 193 -8.58 -12.18 5.63
C TRP A 193 -9.94 -12.57 5.06
N THR A 194 -10.48 -11.73 4.19
CA THR A 194 -11.68 -12.07 3.43
C THR A 194 -11.42 -13.08 2.33
N PRO A 195 -12.45 -13.76 1.82
CA PRO A 195 -12.37 -14.36 0.50
C PRO A 195 -11.94 -13.31 -0.54
N SER A 196 -11.01 -13.67 -1.42
CA SER A 196 -10.55 -12.76 -2.46
C SER A 196 -11.57 -12.61 -3.59
N LEU A 197 -11.62 -11.42 -4.19
CA LEU A 197 -12.31 -11.16 -5.44
C LEU A 197 -11.28 -11.07 -6.58
N THR A 198 -11.69 -11.49 -7.78
CA THR A 198 -10.85 -11.39 -8.98
C THR A 198 -11.66 -10.81 -10.11
N PHE A 199 -11.09 -9.84 -10.83
CA PHE A 199 -11.72 -9.16 -11.96
C PHE A 199 -10.70 -8.49 -12.88
#